data_AF-A0A497Q7Y0-F1
#
_entry.id   AF-A0A497Q7Y0-F1
#
_cell.length_a   1.000
_cell.length_b   1.000
_cell.length_c   1.000
_cell.angle_alpha   90.00
_cell.angle_beta   90.00
_cell.angle_gamma   90.00
#
_symmetry.space_group_name_H-M   'P 1'
#
loop_
_entity.id
_entity.type
_entity.pdbx_description
1 polymer ?
#
loop_
_entity_poly.entity_id
_entity_poly.type
_entity_poly.pdbx_seq_one_letter_code
_entity_poly.pdbx_strand_id
1 'polypeptide(L)'
;MAIFEKTVSQLKAVFPDLQIHIQIEPMQDIGWYRRLKNAGTDTIGIHLEILDDEIRKEICPGKSKISKEIYFHHWKEAINVFDQNQVSSFIITGFEPDLDRFLHELEKVIKIGVVPLITPVRIIPGTNLGDHYTHPDDFFKIVDFAAKKCLQYGVNPLKHKAGCIRCGGCSPLLDAYRYLTA
;
A
#
# COMPACT_ATOMS: atom_id res chain seq x y z
N MET A 1 -13.53 -9.24 -13.06
CA MET A 1 -12.23 -9.85 -12.73
C MET A 1 -11.57 -10.56 -13.90
N ALA A 2 -12.30 -11.34 -14.71
CA ALA A 2 -11.76 -11.91 -15.96
C ALA A 2 -11.13 -10.85 -16.90
N ILE A 3 -11.61 -9.61 -16.84
CA ILE A 3 -11.02 -8.50 -17.57
C ILE A 3 -9.58 -8.20 -17.14
N PHE A 4 -9.24 -8.21 -15.85
CA PHE A 4 -7.89 -7.90 -15.38
C PHE A 4 -6.89 -8.95 -15.84
N GLU A 5 -7.21 -10.23 -15.65
CA GLU A 5 -6.36 -11.32 -16.14
C GLU A 5 -6.16 -11.24 -17.66
N LYS A 6 -7.26 -11.06 -18.41
CA LYS A 6 -7.19 -10.92 -19.87
C LYS A 6 -6.32 -9.73 -20.28
N THR A 7 -6.51 -8.57 -19.66
CA THR A 7 -5.73 -7.36 -19.94
C THR A 7 -4.25 -7.56 -19.65
N VAL A 8 -3.89 -8.14 -18.50
CA VAL A 8 -2.50 -8.41 -18.13
C VAL A 8 -1.86 -9.37 -19.13
N SER A 9 -2.53 -10.48 -19.47
CA SER A 9 -2.02 -11.45 -20.44
C SER A 9 -1.83 -10.84 -21.83
N GLN A 10 -2.77 -10.01 -22.29
CA GLN A 10 -2.66 -9.32 -23.58
C GLN A 10 -1.51 -8.30 -23.60
N LEU A 11 -1.32 -7.55 -22.52
CA LEU A 11 -0.20 -6.62 -22.40
C LEU A 11 1.14 -7.37 -22.42
N LYS A 12 1.26 -8.48 -21.69
CA LYS A 12 2.49 -9.29 -21.67
C LYS A 12 2.77 -10.00 -22.99
N ALA A 13 1.73 -10.36 -23.76
CA ALA A 13 1.92 -10.93 -25.09
C ALA A 13 2.55 -9.92 -26.08
N VAL A 14 2.26 -8.62 -25.93
CA VAL A 14 2.82 -7.57 -26.78
C VAL A 14 4.11 -6.98 -26.21
N PHE A 15 4.20 -6.87 -24.87
CA PHE A 15 5.33 -6.28 -24.13
C PHE A 15 5.79 -7.24 -23.02
N PRO A 16 6.57 -8.29 -23.34
CA PRO A 16 6.94 -9.34 -22.38
C PRO A 16 7.67 -8.81 -21.13
N ASP A 17 8.54 -7.83 -21.32
CA ASP A 17 9.38 -7.27 -20.25
C ASP A 17 8.71 -6.13 -19.46
N LEU A 18 7.51 -5.70 -19.87
CA LEU A 18 6.80 -4.62 -19.19
C LEU A 18 6.39 -5.05 -17.78
N GLN A 19 6.93 -4.44 -16.75
CA GLN A 19 6.55 -4.75 -15.38
C GLN A 19 5.17 -4.16 -15.03
N ILE A 20 4.28 -4.98 -14.49
CA ILE A 20 2.88 -4.61 -14.26
C ILE A 20 2.54 -4.58 -12.77
N HIS A 21 1.93 -3.48 -12.33
CA HIS A 21 1.34 -3.33 -11.00
C HIS A 21 -0.18 -3.32 -11.11
N ILE A 22 -0.86 -4.09 -10.28
CA ILE A 22 -2.32 -4.05 -10.18
C ILE A 22 -2.76 -3.53 -8.82
N GLN A 23 -3.82 -2.74 -8.79
CA GLN A 23 -4.43 -2.24 -7.55
C GLN A 23 -5.85 -2.77 -7.46
N ILE A 24 -6.14 -3.50 -6.38
CA ILE A 24 -7.44 -4.13 -6.14
C ILE A 24 -7.78 -4.12 -4.64
N GLU A 25 -9.06 -4.28 -4.35
CA GLU A 25 -9.52 -4.54 -2.97
C GLU A 25 -9.30 -6.02 -2.58
N PRO A 26 -9.42 -6.35 -1.28
CA PRO A 26 -9.55 -7.73 -0.83
C PRO A 26 -10.57 -8.52 -1.67
N MET A 27 -10.15 -9.65 -2.20
CA MET A 27 -10.92 -10.42 -3.18
C MET A 27 -11.79 -11.47 -2.48
N GLN A 28 -13.04 -11.65 -2.90
CA GLN A 28 -13.86 -12.75 -2.35
C GLN A 28 -13.25 -14.14 -2.60
N ASP A 29 -12.61 -14.32 -3.76
CA ASP A 29 -11.85 -15.52 -4.11
C ASP A 29 -10.36 -15.20 -4.14
N ILE A 30 -9.61 -15.74 -3.17
CA ILE A 30 -8.16 -15.57 -3.02
C ILE A 30 -7.38 -16.19 -4.18
N GLY A 31 -7.97 -17.15 -4.91
CA GLY A 31 -7.38 -17.75 -6.11
C GLY A 31 -7.06 -16.72 -7.19
N TRP A 32 -7.71 -15.55 -7.17
CA TRP A 32 -7.41 -14.44 -8.08
C TRP A 32 -5.97 -13.94 -7.99
N TYR A 33 -5.34 -13.97 -6.82
CA TYR A 33 -3.94 -13.53 -6.70
C TYR A 33 -3.02 -14.39 -7.54
N ARG A 34 -3.20 -15.71 -7.50
CA ARG A 34 -2.42 -16.66 -8.30
C ARG A 34 -2.72 -16.52 -9.78
N ARG A 35 -3.98 -16.31 -10.16
CA ARG A 35 -4.37 -16.04 -11.56
C ARG A 35 -3.71 -14.78 -12.10
N LEU A 36 -3.73 -13.68 -11.35
CA LEU A 36 -3.11 -12.42 -11.74
C LEU A 36 -1.59 -12.54 -11.84
N LYS A 37 -0.94 -13.24 -10.90
CA LYS A 37 0.49 -13.56 -10.97
C LYS A 37 0.81 -14.39 -12.22
N ASN A 38 0.05 -15.45 -12.49
CA ASN A 38 0.24 -16.32 -13.66
C ASN A 38 0.01 -15.58 -15.00
N ALA A 39 -0.91 -14.60 -15.03
CA ALA A 39 -1.11 -13.72 -16.18
C ALA A 39 0.09 -12.80 -16.45
N GLY A 40 0.97 -12.60 -15.45
CA GLY A 40 2.18 -11.79 -15.56
C GLY A 40 2.16 -10.51 -14.72
N THR A 41 1.28 -10.40 -13.71
CA THR A 41 1.36 -9.27 -12.77
C THR A 41 2.61 -9.41 -11.90
N ASP A 42 3.41 -8.34 -11.79
CA ASP A 42 4.67 -8.34 -11.05
C ASP A 42 4.49 -7.95 -9.58
N THR A 43 3.59 -6.99 -9.32
CA THR A 43 3.32 -6.45 -7.98
C THR A 43 1.84 -6.15 -7.80
N ILE A 44 1.39 -6.13 -6.54
CA ILE A 44 0.00 -5.89 -6.18
C ILE A 44 -0.13 -4.84 -5.08
N GLY A 45 -1.10 -3.96 -5.25
CA GLY A 45 -1.58 -3.01 -4.25
C GLY A 45 -2.93 -3.47 -3.70
N ILE A 46 -3.01 -3.68 -2.39
CA ILE A 46 -4.26 -3.87 -1.66
C ILE A 46 -4.31 -2.80 -0.59
N HIS A 47 -5.17 -1.81 -0.75
CA HIS A 47 -5.02 -0.52 -0.09
C HIS A 47 -6.05 -0.34 1.02
N LEU A 48 -5.55 -0.06 2.23
CA LEU A 48 -6.35 0.16 3.43
C LEU A 48 -6.64 1.65 3.66
N GLU A 49 -5.75 2.52 3.20
CA GLU A 49 -5.78 3.99 3.29
C GLU A 49 -5.70 4.54 4.71
N ILE A 50 -6.65 4.22 5.56
CA ILE A 50 -6.77 4.75 6.93
C ILE A 50 -6.55 3.61 7.92
N LEU A 51 -5.71 3.80 8.93
CA LEU A 51 -5.35 2.77 9.90
C LEU A 51 -6.35 2.69 11.07
N ASP A 52 -6.96 3.81 11.43
CA ASP A 52 -8.01 3.88 12.46
C ASP A 52 -9.38 3.44 11.92
N ASP A 53 -10.02 2.45 12.55
CA ASP A 53 -11.29 1.89 12.08
C ASP A 53 -12.50 2.82 12.24
N GLU A 54 -12.50 3.72 13.21
CA GLU A 54 -13.59 4.68 13.36
C GLU A 54 -13.50 5.75 12.26
N ILE A 55 -12.28 6.23 11.99
CA ILE A 55 -12.05 7.19 10.90
C ILE A 55 -12.29 6.53 9.54
N ARG A 56 -11.97 5.24 9.36
CA ARG A 56 -12.33 4.49 8.14
C ARG A 56 -13.84 4.54 7.85
N LYS A 57 -14.70 4.46 8.88
CA LYS A 57 -16.16 4.51 8.68
C LYS A 57 -16.63 5.84 8.11
N GLU A 58 -15.92 6.92 8.42
CA GLU A 58 -16.26 8.27 7.96
C GLU A 58 -15.60 8.59 6.60
N ILE A 59 -14.31 8.32 6.46
CA ILE A 59 -13.50 8.71 5.30
C ILE A 59 -13.65 7.73 4.13
N CYS A 60 -13.75 6.42 4.41
CA CYS A 60 -13.90 5.40 3.38
C CYS A 60 -15.07 4.43 3.70
N PRO A 61 -16.32 4.92 3.81
CA PRO A 61 -17.49 4.13 4.27
C PRO A 61 -17.79 2.89 3.43
N GLY A 62 -17.38 2.88 2.15
CA GLY A 62 -17.47 1.69 1.30
C GLY A 62 -16.47 0.61 1.71
N LYS A 63 -15.22 0.99 1.95
CA LYS A 63 -14.12 0.09 2.32
C LYS A 63 -14.16 -0.34 3.78
N SER A 64 -14.69 0.50 4.68
CA SER A 64 -14.81 0.20 6.11
C SER A 64 -15.68 -1.04 6.40
N LYS A 65 -16.55 -1.42 5.46
CA LYS A 65 -17.32 -2.68 5.50
C LYS A 65 -16.43 -3.92 5.48
N ILE A 66 -15.21 -3.81 4.96
CA ILE A 66 -14.19 -4.85 4.99
C ILE A 66 -13.31 -4.61 6.21
N SER A 67 -13.28 -5.58 7.13
CA SER A 67 -12.53 -5.44 8.39
C SER A 67 -11.02 -5.46 8.15
N LYS A 68 -10.23 -4.87 9.06
CA LYS A 68 -8.76 -4.91 8.96
C LYS A 68 -8.24 -6.35 8.97
N GLU A 69 -8.87 -7.26 9.70
CA GLU A 69 -8.49 -8.66 9.75
C GLU A 69 -8.53 -9.30 8.36
N ILE A 70 -9.53 -8.95 7.55
CA ILE A 70 -9.60 -9.37 6.15
C ILE A 70 -8.43 -8.78 5.36
N TYR A 71 -8.13 -7.48 5.47
CA TYR A 71 -6.94 -6.90 4.82
C TYR A 71 -5.65 -7.61 5.21
N PHE A 72 -5.44 -7.89 6.50
CA PHE A 72 -4.26 -8.62 7.00
C PHE A 72 -4.19 -10.05 6.48
N HIS A 73 -5.32 -10.75 6.36
CA HIS A 73 -5.38 -12.06 5.73
C HIS A 73 -4.99 -11.97 4.26
N HIS A 74 -5.59 -11.05 3.51
CA HIS A 74 -5.34 -10.87 2.09
C HIS A 74 -3.91 -10.42 1.77
N TRP A 75 -3.29 -9.58 2.60
CA TRP A 75 -1.89 -9.23 2.45
C TRP A 75 -0.97 -10.42 2.63
N LYS A 76 -1.21 -11.27 3.63
CA LYS A 76 -0.41 -12.50 3.84
C LYS A 76 -0.53 -13.43 2.64
N GLU A 77 -1.74 -13.67 2.14
CA GLU A 77 -1.97 -14.50 0.96
C GLU A 77 -1.33 -13.90 -0.30
N ALA A 78 -1.44 -12.59 -0.50
CA ALA A 78 -0.79 -11.90 -1.60
C ALA A 78 0.73 -12.01 -1.51
N ILE A 79 1.33 -11.88 -0.32
CA ILE A 79 2.79 -12.00 -0.11
C ILE A 79 3.24 -13.43 -0.44
N ASN A 80 2.46 -14.44 -0.03
CA ASN A 80 2.74 -15.85 -0.37
C ASN A 80 2.74 -16.12 -1.89
N VAL A 81 2.00 -15.32 -2.67
CA VAL A 81 1.89 -15.48 -4.13
C VAL A 81 2.85 -14.59 -4.92
N PHE A 82 3.02 -13.34 -4.48
CA PHE A 82 3.79 -12.31 -5.20
C PHE A 82 5.23 -12.18 -4.73
N ASP A 83 5.57 -12.79 -3.60
CA ASP A 83 6.83 -12.67 -2.86
C ASP A 83 6.94 -11.39 -2.03
N GLN A 84 7.91 -11.40 -1.11
CA GLN A 84 8.22 -10.26 -0.26
C GLN A 84 8.55 -9.00 -1.09
N ASN A 85 8.19 -7.85 -0.54
CA ASN A 85 8.40 -6.54 -1.15
C ASN A 85 7.56 -6.28 -2.40
N GLN A 86 6.69 -7.19 -2.85
CA GLN A 86 5.86 -7.01 -4.05
C GLN A 86 4.39 -6.68 -3.74
N VAL A 87 4.04 -6.64 -2.44
CA VAL A 87 2.71 -6.27 -1.96
C VAL A 87 2.78 -4.93 -1.24
N SER A 88 1.87 -4.03 -1.56
CA SER A 88 1.85 -2.66 -1.02
C SER A 88 0.45 -2.23 -0.58
N SER A 89 0.40 -1.25 0.32
CA SER A 89 -0.83 -0.58 0.73
C SER A 89 -0.62 0.94 0.74
N PHE A 90 -1.53 1.71 0.16
CA PHE A 90 -1.58 3.15 0.43
C PHE A 90 -1.98 3.36 1.88
N ILE A 91 -1.23 4.22 2.56
CA ILE A 91 -1.53 4.74 3.89
C ILE A 91 -1.58 6.26 3.78
N ILE A 92 -2.73 6.84 4.11
CA ILE A 92 -3.01 8.27 3.98
C ILE A 92 -2.94 8.91 5.36
N THR A 93 -2.15 9.97 5.47
CA THR A 93 -1.97 10.74 6.71
C THR A 93 -2.84 12.00 6.70
N GLY A 94 -3.08 12.60 7.87
CA GLY A 94 -3.82 13.86 8.03
C GLY A 94 -5.28 13.74 8.47
N PHE A 95 -5.82 12.52 8.56
CA PHE A 95 -7.14 12.27 9.14
C PHE A 95 -7.07 11.83 10.60
N GLU A 96 -6.03 11.08 10.97
CA GLU A 96 -5.86 10.51 12.30
C GLU A 96 -5.20 11.53 13.25
N PRO A 97 -5.82 11.86 14.41
CA PRO A 97 -5.31 12.89 15.32
C PRO A 97 -4.19 12.39 16.23
N ASP A 98 -4.11 11.08 16.47
CA ASP A 98 -3.13 10.46 17.38
C ASP A 98 -1.98 9.84 16.59
N LEU A 99 -0.84 10.54 16.59
CA LEU A 99 0.36 10.11 15.89
C LEU A 99 0.93 8.81 16.46
N ASP A 100 0.96 8.62 17.78
CA ASP A 100 1.55 7.42 18.39
C ASP A 100 0.73 6.18 18.05
N ARG A 101 -0.60 6.31 18.08
CA ARG A 101 -1.51 5.24 17.63
C ARG A 101 -1.33 4.95 16.14
N PHE A 102 -1.21 5.98 15.30
CA PHE A 102 -0.94 5.82 13.87
C PHE A 102 0.36 5.03 13.63
N LEU A 103 1.46 5.39 14.31
CA LEU A 103 2.75 4.71 14.18
C LEU A 103 2.67 3.25 14.64
N HIS A 104 1.93 2.98 15.72
CA HIS A 104 1.71 1.62 16.21
C HIS A 104 0.94 0.75 15.20
N GLU A 105 -0.13 1.27 14.59
CA GLU A 105 -0.88 0.54 13.56
C GLU A 105 -0.08 0.37 12.27
N LEU A 106 0.70 1.38 11.88
CA LEU A 106 1.58 1.32 10.72
C LEU A 106 2.64 0.23 10.88
N GLU A 107 3.23 0.11 12.08
CA GLU A 107 4.19 -0.95 12.39
C GLU A 107 3.59 -2.34 12.18
N LYS A 108 2.32 -2.57 12.56
CA LYS A 108 1.64 -3.85 12.34
C LYS A 108 1.56 -4.21 10.86
N VAL A 109 1.28 -3.24 10.00
CA VAL A 109 1.22 -3.42 8.53
C VAL A 109 2.60 -3.75 7.97
N ILE A 110 3.63 -2.99 8.35
CA ILE A 110 5.01 -3.22 7.87
C ILE A 110 5.54 -4.58 8.34
N LYS A 111 5.29 -4.93 9.60
CA LYS A 111 5.78 -6.16 10.24
C LYS A 111 5.36 -7.44 9.51
N ILE A 112 4.21 -7.44 8.84
CA ILE A 112 3.75 -8.62 8.07
C ILE A 112 4.33 -8.68 6.64
N GLY A 113 5.13 -7.68 6.23
CA GLY A 113 5.81 -7.67 4.93
C GLY A 113 5.21 -6.74 3.88
N VAL A 114 4.19 -5.95 4.24
CA VAL A 114 3.56 -4.99 3.32
C VAL A 114 4.43 -3.75 3.19
N VAL A 115 4.67 -3.31 1.95
CA VAL A 115 5.36 -2.05 1.70
C VAL A 115 4.38 -0.88 1.84
N PRO A 116 4.57 0.05 2.80
CA PRO A 116 3.64 1.14 3.00
C PRO A 116 3.89 2.26 1.99
N LEU A 117 2.90 2.63 1.18
CA LEU A 117 2.96 3.83 0.35
C LEU A 117 2.33 4.98 1.12
N ILE A 118 3.16 5.76 1.81
CA ILE A 118 2.67 6.79 2.75
C ILE A 118 2.54 8.12 2.03
N THR A 119 1.34 8.69 2.03
CA THR A 119 1.05 9.97 1.38
C THR A 119 0.22 10.87 2.29
N PRO A 120 0.42 12.20 2.28
CA PRO A 120 -0.50 13.11 2.96
C PRO A 120 -1.81 13.19 2.19
N VAL A 121 -2.92 13.39 2.93
CA VAL A 121 -4.21 13.74 2.33
C VAL A 121 -4.07 14.95 1.42
N ARG A 122 -4.72 14.89 0.26
CA ARG A 122 -4.88 16.03 -0.65
C ARG A 122 -6.37 16.24 -0.87
N ILE A 123 -6.92 17.25 -0.21
CA ILE A 123 -8.35 17.55 -0.30
C ILE A 123 -8.68 18.05 -1.69
N ILE A 124 -9.65 17.39 -2.33
CA ILE A 124 -10.16 17.77 -3.64
C ILE A 124 -11.18 18.90 -3.44
N PRO A 125 -11.02 20.05 -4.14
CA PRO A 125 -11.98 21.15 -4.04
C PRO A 125 -13.42 20.69 -4.30
N GLY A 126 -14.34 21.13 -3.44
CA GLY A 126 -15.77 20.78 -3.54
C GLY A 126 -16.18 19.49 -2.83
N THR A 127 -15.26 18.82 -2.13
CA THR A 127 -15.61 17.71 -1.22
C THR A 127 -15.97 18.21 0.18
N ASN A 128 -16.85 17.48 0.88
CA ASN A 128 -17.27 17.81 2.26
C ASN A 128 -16.27 17.32 3.31
N LEU A 129 -15.01 17.09 2.95
CA LEU A 129 -13.99 16.55 3.85
C LEU A 129 -13.35 17.64 4.73
N GLY A 130 -13.60 18.92 4.46
CA GLY A 130 -13.02 20.02 5.24
C GLY A 130 -11.51 20.13 5.09
N ASP A 131 -10.88 20.83 6.02
CA ASP A 131 -9.45 21.20 5.97
C ASP A 131 -8.56 20.18 6.69
N HIS A 132 -8.49 18.94 6.17
CA HIS A 132 -7.49 17.97 6.65
C HIS A 132 -6.15 18.17 5.95
N TYR A 133 -5.08 18.05 6.73
CA TYR A 133 -3.71 18.06 6.24
C TYR A 133 -2.81 17.30 7.21
N THR A 134 -1.59 16.99 6.75
CA THR A 134 -0.54 16.44 7.61
C THR A 134 0.50 17.52 7.84
N HIS A 135 0.81 17.81 9.10
CA HIS A 135 1.92 18.71 9.43
C HIS A 135 3.24 18.16 8.86
N PRO A 136 4.10 18.99 8.24
CA PRO A 136 5.37 18.52 7.67
C PRO A 136 6.26 17.76 8.66
N ASP A 137 6.33 18.22 9.91
CA ASP A 137 7.13 17.57 10.97
C ASP A 137 6.61 16.16 11.29
N ASP A 138 5.28 15.99 11.33
CA ASP A 138 4.69 14.69 11.59
C ASP A 138 4.83 13.76 10.39
N PHE A 139 4.68 14.29 9.17
CA PHE A 139 4.93 13.51 7.96
C PHE A 139 6.38 13.02 7.89
N PHE A 140 7.35 13.86 8.26
CA PHE A 140 8.75 13.46 8.37
C PHE A 140 8.95 12.34 9.40
N LYS A 141 8.41 12.50 10.62
CA LYS A 141 8.48 11.46 11.67
C LYS A 141 7.88 10.13 11.20
N ILE A 142 6.73 10.18 10.52
CA ILE A 142 6.04 9.00 9.99
C ILE A 142 6.91 8.27 8.98
N VAL A 143 7.48 8.99 8.01
CA VAL A 143 8.28 8.38 6.95
C VAL A 143 9.61 7.83 7.50
N ASP A 144 10.29 8.56 8.38
CA ASP A 144 11.49 8.09 9.06
C ASP A 144 11.21 6.82 9.89
N PHE A 145 10.12 6.81 10.67
CA PHE A 145 9.68 5.63 11.40
C PHE A 145 9.41 4.46 10.45
N ALA A 146 8.66 4.68 9.37
CA ALA A 146 8.34 3.65 8.41
C ALA A 146 9.60 3.06 7.75
N ALA A 147 10.57 3.90 7.38
CA ALA A 147 11.83 3.46 6.80
C ALA A 147 12.64 2.59 7.78
N LYS A 148 12.72 2.98 9.06
CA LYS A 148 13.36 2.21 10.12
C LYS A 148 12.67 0.86 10.35
N LYS A 149 11.34 0.83 10.39
CA LYS A 149 10.57 -0.42 10.54
C LYS A 149 10.68 -1.32 9.32
N CYS A 150 10.69 -0.75 8.13
CA CYS A 150 10.95 -1.48 6.90
C CYS A 150 12.32 -2.18 6.96
N LEU A 151 13.38 -1.46 7.36
CA LEU A 151 14.70 -2.04 7.55
C LEU A 151 14.70 -3.14 8.63
N GLN A 152 14.11 -2.85 9.79
CA GLN A 152 14.00 -3.78 10.92
C GLN A 152 13.32 -5.11 10.55
N TYR A 153 12.25 -5.07 9.75
CA TYR A 153 11.47 -6.24 9.36
C TYR A 153 11.85 -6.82 7.99
N GLY A 154 12.94 -6.34 7.39
CA GLY A 154 13.42 -6.82 6.10
C GLY A 154 12.53 -6.44 4.91
N VAL A 155 11.60 -5.51 5.07
CA VAL A 155 10.78 -4.94 4.00
C VAL A 155 11.63 -3.91 3.26
N ASN A 156 12.05 -4.24 2.04
CA ASN A 156 12.88 -3.39 1.21
C ASN A 156 12.05 -2.79 0.06
N PRO A 157 11.64 -1.52 0.17
CA PRO A 157 10.81 -0.88 -0.86
C PRO A 157 11.58 -0.68 -2.19
N LEU A 158 12.93 -0.68 -2.18
CA LEU A 158 13.75 -0.60 -3.39
C LEU A 158 13.67 -1.86 -4.26
N LYS A 159 13.20 -2.99 -3.70
CA LYS A 159 12.99 -4.25 -4.44
C LYS A 159 11.60 -4.35 -5.09
N HIS A 160 10.73 -3.36 -4.93
CA HIS A 160 9.40 -3.39 -5.53
C HIS A 160 9.48 -3.19 -7.05
N LYS A 161 8.89 -4.09 -7.85
CA LYS A 161 9.13 -4.15 -9.30
C LYS A 161 8.31 -3.18 -10.17
N ALA A 162 7.14 -2.69 -9.72
CA ALA A 162 6.29 -1.84 -10.56
C ALA A 162 5.41 -0.88 -9.74
N GLY A 163 4.73 0.06 -10.40
CA GLY A 163 3.75 0.93 -9.74
C GLY A 163 4.35 2.03 -8.86
N CYS A 164 3.51 2.60 -8.00
CA CYS A 164 3.82 3.85 -7.29
C CYS A 164 5.00 3.72 -6.30
N ILE A 165 5.16 2.58 -5.64
CA ILE A 165 6.32 2.34 -4.76
C ILE A 165 7.62 2.42 -5.58
N ARG A 166 7.70 1.74 -6.73
CA ARG A 166 8.91 1.77 -7.58
C ARG A 166 9.22 3.16 -8.12
N CYS A 167 8.17 3.90 -8.50
CA CYS A 167 8.30 5.27 -8.98
C CYS A 167 8.86 6.20 -7.90
N GLY A 168 8.38 6.08 -6.65
CA GLY A 168 8.84 6.90 -5.52
C GLY A 168 8.37 8.36 -5.56
N GLY A 169 7.62 8.80 -6.58
CA GLY A 169 7.29 10.22 -6.75
C GLY A 169 6.28 10.77 -5.74
N CYS A 170 5.41 9.94 -5.17
CA CYS A 170 4.34 10.39 -4.27
C CYS A 170 4.69 10.28 -2.78
N SER A 171 5.81 9.62 -2.44
CA SER A 171 6.18 9.33 -1.05
C SER A 171 7.70 9.31 -0.89
N PRO A 172 8.26 10.02 0.11
CA PRO A 172 9.71 10.05 0.34
C PRO A 172 10.26 8.77 1.00
N LEU A 173 9.46 7.68 1.09
CA LEU A 173 9.88 6.43 1.71
C LEU A 173 11.14 5.84 1.07
N LEU A 174 11.29 5.90 -0.26
CA LEU A 174 12.48 5.37 -0.93
C LEU A 174 13.74 6.13 -0.50
N ASP A 175 13.64 7.45 -0.36
CA ASP A 175 14.77 8.30 -0.01
C ASP A 175 15.14 8.12 1.46
N ALA A 176 14.16 8.06 2.35
CA ALA A 176 14.37 7.75 3.76
C ALA A 176 14.98 6.35 3.94
N TYR A 177 14.51 5.34 3.21
CA TYR A 177 15.08 4.00 3.27
C TYR A 177 16.53 3.97 2.76
N ARG A 178 16.81 4.62 1.61
CA ARG A 178 18.18 4.74 1.08
C ARG A 178 19.12 5.39 2.08
N TYR A 179 18.69 6.46 2.74
CA TYR A 179 19.48 7.17 3.73
C TYR A 179 19.92 6.26 4.90
N LEU A 180 19.07 5.31 5.30
CA LEU A 180 19.38 4.34 6.36
C LEU A 180 20.27 3.18 5.91
N THR A 181 20.35 2.90 4.61
CA THR A 181 21.11 1.76 4.03
C THR A 181 22.35 2.18 3.24
N ALA A 182 22.63 3.48 3.19
CA ALA A 182 23.80 4.05 2.53
C ALA A 182 25.09 3.80 3.32
#